data_AF-A0A0N8PQU7-F1
#
_entry.id   AF-A0A0N8PQU7-F1
#
_cell.length_a   1.000
_cell.length_b   1.000
_cell.length_c   1.000
_cell.angle_alpha   90.00
_cell.angle_beta   90.00
_cell.angle_gamma   90.00
#
_symmetry.space_group_name_H-M   'P 1'
#
loop_
_entity.id
_entity.type
_entity.pdbx_description
1 polymer ?
#
loop_
_entity_poly.entity_id
_entity_poly.type
_entity_poly.pdbx_seq_one_letter_code
_entity_poly.pdbx_strand_id
1 'polypeptide(L)'
;GRALLQPTMAPADYAGATVRLRRGDEHAIDALIERWVAMGYRTAPTVEEPGELNRRGGILDIYPPGDELPLRIEFFGDEIDSLRRFDPITQRSEAQVREVLVGPPHEIAFWRRDAALAQMRALDADVLRREARDEWDAVVDKIANGERFEGRALYAPFFWGLESAEQPSSLLQYLPASAPIVFSDMLLLAQQAAEQHHHADERRKAHIDAGELPPDFPRPYLVWSELLAQGAAQTLVNFSNNDLDIGGWDVAGAQPQSLALP
;
A
#
# COMPACT_ATOMS: atom_id res chain seq x y z
N GLY A 1 -13.70 9.54 6.78
CA GLY A 1 -14.34 8.22 6.87
C GLY A 1 -13.59 7.18 6.06
N ARG A 2 -13.83 7.09 4.74
CA ARG A 2 -13.43 5.94 3.91
C ARG A 2 -11.92 5.66 3.81
N ALA A 3 -11.08 6.69 3.68
CA ALA A 3 -9.62 6.51 3.58
C ALA A 3 -8.99 5.89 4.84
N LEU A 4 -9.64 6.00 6.00
CA LEU A 4 -9.11 5.52 7.28
C LEU A 4 -9.19 4.00 7.42
N LEU A 5 -10.14 3.37 6.72
CA LEU A 5 -10.39 1.92 6.78
C LEU A 5 -9.71 1.15 5.66
N GLN A 6 -9.14 1.87 4.70
CA GLN A 6 -8.36 1.27 3.64
C GLN A 6 -7.01 0.84 4.23
N PRO A 7 -6.65 -0.45 4.12
CA PRO A 7 -5.34 -0.92 4.47
C PRO A 7 -4.23 -0.18 3.74
N THR A 8 -3.10 -0.04 4.42
CA THR A 8 -1.85 0.47 3.88
C THR A 8 -0.76 -0.58 3.96
N MET A 9 0.30 -0.39 3.18
CA MET A 9 1.55 -1.11 3.41
C MET A 9 2.03 -0.85 4.84
N ALA A 10 2.58 -1.86 5.52
CA ALA A 10 3.11 -1.67 6.86
C ALA A 10 4.28 -0.66 6.85
N PRO A 11 4.40 0.22 7.87
CA PRO A 11 5.52 1.16 7.95
C PRO A 11 6.90 0.48 7.88
N ALA A 12 7.03 -0.70 8.48
CA ALA A 12 8.26 -1.49 8.45
C ALA A 12 8.58 -2.02 7.04
N ASP A 13 7.56 -2.46 6.29
CA ASP A 13 7.72 -2.90 4.91
C ASP A 13 8.10 -1.72 4.00
N TYR A 14 7.43 -0.58 4.15
CA TYR A 14 7.75 0.63 3.41
C TYR A 14 9.17 1.11 3.70
N ALA A 15 9.56 1.16 4.97
CA ALA A 15 10.91 1.55 5.39
C ALA A 15 11.97 0.55 4.89
N GLY A 16 11.71 -0.75 4.99
CA GLY A 16 12.62 -1.80 4.51
C GLY A 16 12.77 -1.80 2.99
N ALA A 17 11.71 -1.46 2.25
CA ALA A 17 11.74 -1.32 0.80
C ALA A 17 12.47 -0.04 0.35
N THR A 18 12.41 1.04 1.14
CA THR A 18 12.99 2.33 0.77
C THR A 18 14.52 2.29 0.72
N VAL A 19 15.08 2.78 -0.38
CA VAL A 19 16.53 2.92 -0.57
C VAL A 19 16.92 4.37 -0.33
N ARG A 20 17.85 4.60 0.60
CA ARG A 20 18.46 5.91 0.83
C ARG A 20 19.70 6.02 -0.02
N LEU A 21 19.79 7.09 -0.81
CA LEU A 21 20.92 7.37 -1.69
C LEU A 21 21.54 8.70 -1.29
N ARG A 22 22.86 8.73 -1.11
CA ARG A 22 23.64 9.93 -0.85
C ARG A 22 24.84 9.97 -1.80
N ARG A 23 25.29 11.18 -2.09
CA ARG A 23 26.55 11.36 -2.83
C ARG A 23 27.70 10.70 -2.07
N GLY A 24 28.52 9.91 -2.77
CA GLY A 24 29.62 9.12 -2.22
C GLY A 24 29.21 7.74 -1.69
N ASP A 25 27.93 7.39 -1.71
CA ASP A 25 27.51 6.01 -1.41
C ASP A 25 27.93 5.08 -2.55
N GLU A 26 28.33 3.86 -2.22
CA GLU A 26 28.63 2.79 -3.19
C GLU A 26 27.42 1.88 -3.37
N HIS A 27 26.92 1.78 -4.60
CA HIS A 27 25.84 0.89 -4.99
C HIS A 27 26.11 0.26 -6.36
N ALA A 28 26.01 -1.07 -6.45
CA ALA A 28 25.96 -1.74 -7.73
C ALA A 28 24.67 -1.34 -8.48
N ILE A 29 24.82 -0.71 -9.64
CA ILE A 29 23.70 -0.20 -10.45
C ILE A 29 22.70 -1.32 -10.79
N ASP A 30 23.21 -2.49 -11.16
CA ASP A 30 22.37 -3.64 -11.53
C ASP A 30 21.52 -4.13 -10.35
N ALA A 31 22.07 -4.15 -9.13
CA ALA A 31 21.33 -4.54 -7.94
C ALA A 31 20.22 -3.54 -7.59
N LEU A 32 20.43 -2.23 -7.81
CA LEU A 32 19.38 -1.22 -7.63
C LEU A 32 18.23 -1.42 -8.63
N ILE A 33 18.57 -1.69 -9.89
CA ILE A 33 17.58 -1.93 -10.95
C ILE A 33 16.77 -3.19 -10.65
N GLU A 34 17.44 -4.31 -10.34
CA GLU A 34 16.77 -5.56 -9.98
C GLU A 34 15.81 -5.35 -8.82
N ARG A 35 16.26 -4.64 -7.76
CA ARG A 35 15.45 -4.32 -6.60
C ARG A 35 14.23 -3.47 -6.95
N TRP A 36 14.40 -2.38 -7.70
CA TRP A 36 13.29 -1.49 -8.05
C TRP A 36 12.31 -2.12 -9.04
N VAL A 37 12.79 -2.92 -9.99
CA VAL A 37 11.93 -3.72 -10.87
C VAL A 37 11.12 -4.74 -10.07
N ALA A 38 11.74 -5.42 -9.09
CA ALA A 38 11.02 -6.32 -8.19
C ALA A 38 9.94 -5.60 -7.36
N MET A 39 10.12 -4.31 -7.06
CA MET A 39 9.09 -3.47 -6.41
C MET A 39 7.99 -2.98 -7.36
N GLY A 40 8.14 -3.15 -8.67
CA GLY A 40 7.16 -2.75 -9.68
C GLY A 40 7.46 -1.43 -10.39
N TYR A 41 8.72 -0.95 -10.35
CA TYR A 41 9.18 0.06 -11.30
C TYR A 41 9.31 -0.58 -12.69
N ARG A 42 9.03 0.17 -13.75
CA ARG A 42 9.16 -0.31 -15.12
C ARG A 42 10.38 0.30 -15.78
N THR A 43 11.08 -0.49 -16.59
CA THR A 43 12.11 0.05 -17.47
C THR A 43 11.45 0.73 -18.66
N ALA A 44 11.82 1.97 -18.93
CA ALA A 44 11.34 2.75 -20.08
C ALA A 44 12.54 3.29 -20.88
N PRO A 45 12.40 3.54 -22.20
CA PRO A 45 13.46 4.15 -23.02
C PRO A 45 13.87 5.53 -22.52
N THR A 46 12.92 6.27 -21.95
CA THR A 46 13.06 7.59 -21.31
C THR A 46 12.14 7.61 -20.11
N VAL A 47 12.56 8.24 -19.01
CA VAL A 47 11.74 8.41 -17.81
C VAL A 47 10.91 9.67 -17.97
N GLU A 48 9.60 9.50 -18.08
CA GLU A 48 8.62 10.58 -18.27
C GLU A 48 7.50 10.51 -17.23
N GLU A 49 7.15 9.30 -16.77
CA GLU A 49 6.06 9.06 -15.83
C GLU A 49 6.52 8.48 -14.48
N PRO A 50 5.77 8.74 -13.38
CA PRO A 50 5.98 8.08 -12.10
C PRO A 50 5.99 6.53 -12.17
N GLY A 51 6.99 5.96 -11.50
CA GLY A 51 7.23 4.52 -11.44
C GLY A 51 7.98 3.97 -12.65
N GLU A 52 8.67 4.82 -13.41
CA GLU A 52 9.61 4.45 -14.47
C GLU A 52 11.07 4.59 -14.02
N LEU A 53 11.94 3.80 -14.66
CA LEU A 53 13.39 3.91 -14.55
C LEU A 53 14.06 3.66 -15.91
N ASN A 54 15.29 4.13 -16.05
CA ASN A 54 16.10 3.92 -17.25
C ASN A 54 17.60 3.95 -16.91
N ARG A 55 18.37 3.00 -17.44
CA ARG A 55 19.83 2.97 -17.32
C ARG A 55 20.49 3.37 -18.64
N ARG A 56 21.41 4.32 -18.58
CA ARG A 56 22.25 4.76 -19.71
C ARG A 56 23.71 4.86 -19.27
N GLY A 57 24.46 3.78 -19.44
CA GLY A 57 25.85 3.69 -18.99
C GLY A 57 25.94 3.80 -17.45
N GLY A 58 26.66 4.81 -16.97
CA GLY A 58 26.77 5.16 -15.55
C GLY A 58 25.66 6.09 -15.04
N ILE A 59 24.57 6.29 -15.79
CA ILE A 59 23.44 7.11 -15.37
C ILE A 59 22.22 6.20 -15.14
N LEU A 60 21.56 6.38 -14.01
CA LEU A 60 20.28 5.77 -13.70
C LEU A 60 19.26 6.87 -13.41
N ASP A 61 18.26 6.97 -14.30
CA ASP A 61 17.12 7.84 -14.10
C ASP A 61 15.98 7.02 -13.47
N ILE A 62 15.26 7.60 -12.52
CA ILE A 62 14.11 6.98 -11.85
C ILE A 62 13.09 8.06 -11.45
N TYR A 63 11.80 7.76 -11.54
CA TYR A 63 10.74 8.67 -11.10
C TYR A 63 9.93 8.07 -9.93
N PRO A 64 10.29 8.37 -8.67
CA PRO A 64 9.51 7.95 -7.52
C PRO A 64 8.12 8.63 -7.49
N PRO A 65 7.01 7.91 -7.30
CA PRO A 65 5.67 8.51 -7.32
C PRO A 65 5.35 9.52 -6.22
N GLY A 66 6.13 9.54 -5.13
CA GLY A 66 6.02 10.56 -4.08
C GLY A 66 6.78 11.85 -4.36
N ASP A 67 7.57 11.89 -5.43
CA ASP A 67 8.42 13.03 -5.76
C ASP A 67 7.79 13.91 -6.84
N GLU A 68 8.02 15.22 -6.77
CA GLU A 68 7.54 16.16 -7.80
C GLU A 68 8.26 15.96 -9.13
N LEU A 69 9.57 15.67 -9.09
CA LEU A 69 10.43 15.52 -10.25
C LEU A 69 11.24 14.22 -10.20
N PRO A 70 11.52 13.59 -11.35
CA PRO A 70 12.38 12.43 -11.41
C PRO A 70 13.81 12.74 -10.96
N LEU A 71 14.52 11.68 -10.60
CA LEU A 71 15.87 11.68 -10.09
C LEU A 71 16.81 11.09 -11.14
N ARG A 72 17.89 11.81 -11.42
CA ARG A 72 19.06 11.33 -12.15
C ARG A 72 20.17 11.02 -11.16
N ILE A 73 20.66 9.79 -11.20
CA ILE A 73 21.77 9.29 -10.39
C ILE A 73 22.95 9.07 -11.36
N GLU A 74 24.02 9.83 -11.17
CA GLU A 74 25.26 9.72 -11.93
C GLU A 74 26.28 8.94 -11.11
N PHE A 75 26.82 7.87 -11.68
CA PHE A 75 27.80 6.98 -11.06
C PHE A 75 29.18 7.10 -11.71
N PHE A 76 30.22 6.94 -10.90
CA PHE A 76 31.59 6.68 -11.32
C PHE A 76 32.02 5.30 -10.80
N GLY A 77 31.95 4.28 -11.66
CA GLY A 77 31.98 2.90 -11.19
C GLY A 77 30.71 2.59 -10.40
N ASP A 78 30.85 2.19 -9.14
CA ASP A 78 29.73 1.93 -8.23
C ASP A 78 29.48 3.10 -7.26
N GLU A 79 30.32 4.14 -7.26
CA GLU A 79 30.15 5.32 -6.39
C GLU A 79 29.19 6.33 -7.02
N ILE A 80 28.24 6.84 -6.22
CA ILE A 80 27.35 7.94 -6.63
C ILE A 80 28.14 9.25 -6.68
N ASP A 81 28.45 9.73 -7.88
CA ASP A 81 29.12 11.02 -8.10
C ASP A 81 28.14 12.18 -7.92
N SER A 82 26.91 12.08 -8.44
CA SER A 82 25.91 13.14 -8.29
C SER A 82 24.44 12.66 -8.31
N LEU A 83 23.59 13.40 -7.60
CA LEU A 83 22.14 13.22 -7.56
C LEU A 83 21.48 14.52 -8.01
N ARG A 84 20.60 14.46 -9.01
CA ARG A 84 19.96 15.65 -9.59
C ARG A 84 18.49 15.41 -9.86
N ARG A 85 17.65 16.40 -9.59
CA ARG A 85 16.30 16.44 -10.17
C ARG A 85 16.38 16.85 -11.64
N PHE A 86 15.45 16.41 -12.47
CA PHE A 86 15.38 16.84 -13.87
C PHE A 86 13.93 16.97 -14.34
N ASP A 87 13.72 17.78 -15.37
CA ASP A 87 12.42 17.94 -16.01
C ASP A 87 12.11 16.72 -16.90
N PRO A 88 11.02 15.96 -16.66
CA PRO A 88 10.69 14.76 -17.43
C PRO A 88 10.36 15.03 -18.90
N ILE A 89 9.97 16.26 -19.25
CA ILE A 89 9.65 16.65 -20.63
C ILE A 89 10.93 17.06 -21.37
N THR A 90 11.71 17.97 -20.78
CA THR A 90 12.91 18.50 -21.46
C THR A 90 14.16 17.65 -21.26
N GLN A 91 14.14 16.70 -20.33
CA GLN A 91 15.25 15.81 -19.95
C GLN A 91 16.50 16.56 -19.42
N ARG A 92 16.32 17.82 -19.02
CA ARG A 92 17.40 18.69 -18.52
C ARG A 92 17.48 18.63 -17.00
N SER A 93 18.69 18.42 -16.49
CA SER A 93 18.96 18.43 -15.06
C SER A 93 18.75 19.84 -14.47
N GLU A 94 18.21 19.87 -13.26
CA GLU A 94 17.96 21.06 -12.47
C GLU A 94 18.85 21.07 -11.21
N ALA A 95 18.23 21.08 -10.02
CA ALA A 95 18.91 21.17 -8.74
C ALA A 95 19.63 19.87 -8.37
N GLN A 96 20.87 20.02 -7.87
CA GLN A 96 21.55 18.95 -7.15
C GLN A 96 20.93 18.76 -5.78
N VAL A 97 20.83 17.50 -5.37
CA VAL A 97 20.36 17.10 -4.04
C VAL A 97 21.46 16.29 -3.36
N ARG A 98 21.58 16.42 -2.03
CA ARG A 98 22.62 15.70 -1.27
C ARG A 98 22.23 14.26 -0.96
N GLU A 99 20.94 14.05 -0.81
CA GLU A 99 20.33 12.82 -0.34
C GLU A 99 18.90 12.72 -0.87
N VAL A 100 18.49 11.50 -1.19
CA VAL A 100 17.13 11.17 -1.61
C VAL A 100 16.72 9.80 -1.06
N LEU A 101 15.42 9.64 -0.85
CA LEU A 101 14.79 8.37 -0.49
C LEU A 101 13.98 7.89 -1.68
N VAL A 102 14.29 6.70 -2.18
CA VAL A 102 13.54 6.05 -3.26
C VAL A 102 12.71 4.94 -2.65
N GLY A 103 11.42 5.21 -2.48
CA GLY A 103 10.43 4.25 -1.97
C GLY A 103 9.85 3.35 -3.06
N PRO A 104 9.00 2.39 -2.68
CA PRO A 104 8.28 1.55 -3.63
C PRO A 104 7.31 2.40 -4.49
N PRO A 105 7.05 1.99 -5.75
CA PRO A 105 6.21 2.77 -6.66
C PRO A 105 4.71 2.56 -6.43
N HIS A 106 4.32 1.59 -5.59
CA HIS A 106 2.93 1.20 -5.36
C HIS A 106 2.69 0.93 -3.87
N GLU A 107 1.45 1.09 -3.44
CA GLU A 107 1.00 0.75 -2.08
C GLU A 107 0.92 -0.76 -1.82
N ILE A 108 1.06 -1.58 -2.87
CA ILE A 108 1.07 -3.04 -2.81
C ILE A 108 2.52 -3.51 -2.85
N ALA A 109 2.90 -4.38 -1.91
CA ALA A 109 4.24 -4.95 -1.79
C ALA A 109 4.53 -6.00 -2.87
N PHE A 110 4.68 -5.56 -4.13
CA PHE A 110 4.84 -6.46 -5.30
C PHE A 110 6.05 -7.40 -5.23
N TRP A 111 7.06 -7.10 -4.42
CA TRP A 111 8.17 -8.00 -4.14
C TRP A 111 7.76 -9.27 -3.38
N ARG A 112 6.54 -9.30 -2.81
CA ARG A 112 5.94 -10.48 -2.17
C ARG A 112 4.96 -11.25 -3.07
N ARG A 113 4.96 -10.99 -4.39
CA ARG A 113 4.00 -11.60 -5.34
C ARG A 113 3.95 -13.12 -5.28
N ASP A 114 5.06 -13.80 -5.02
CA ASP A 114 5.09 -15.28 -5.03
C ASP A 114 4.20 -15.85 -3.91
N ALA A 115 4.25 -15.24 -2.73
CA ALA A 115 3.42 -15.63 -1.60
C ALA A 115 1.95 -15.22 -1.80
N ALA A 116 1.69 -14.05 -2.40
CA ALA A 116 0.34 -13.64 -2.79
C ALA A 116 -0.28 -14.62 -3.82
N LEU A 117 0.48 -15.02 -4.83
CA LEU A 117 0.08 -16.00 -5.84
C LEU A 117 -0.18 -17.38 -5.24
N ALA A 118 0.60 -17.79 -4.25
CA ALA A 118 0.35 -19.05 -3.54
C ALA A 118 -1.01 -19.03 -2.83
N GLN A 119 -1.38 -17.91 -2.19
CA GLN A 119 -2.71 -17.75 -1.59
C GLN A 119 -3.82 -17.74 -2.64
N MET A 120 -3.65 -16.97 -3.71
CA MET A 120 -4.65 -16.89 -4.79
C MET A 120 -4.90 -18.26 -5.43
N ARG A 121 -3.85 -19.04 -5.71
CA ARG A 121 -3.94 -20.38 -6.29
C ARG A 121 -4.52 -21.43 -5.34
N ALA A 122 -4.56 -21.15 -4.05
CA ALA A 122 -5.19 -22.03 -3.05
C ALA A 122 -6.70 -21.84 -2.96
N LEU A 123 -7.24 -20.75 -3.52
CA LEU A 123 -8.69 -20.52 -3.58
C LEU A 123 -9.35 -21.46 -4.58
N ASP A 124 -10.58 -21.88 -4.27
CA ASP A 124 -11.41 -22.62 -5.20
C ASP A 124 -11.92 -21.68 -6.30
N ALA A 125 -11.17 -21.62 -7.41
CA ALA A 125 -11.53 -20.87 -8.60
C ALA A 125 -12.38 -21.70 -9.58
N ASP A 126 -12.62 -22.98 -9.33
CA ASP A 126 -13.39 -23.86 -10.23
C ASP A 126 -14.90 -23.59 -10.12
N VAL A 127 -15.35 -22.99 -9.02
CA VAL A 127 -16.74 -22.53 -8.82
C VAL A 127 -17.06 -21.25 -9.59
N LEU A 128 -16.05 -20.58 -10.15
CA LEU A 128 -16.26 -19.36 -10.92
C LEU A 128 -17.00 -19.67 -12.23
N ARG A 129 -17.88 -18.75 -12.64
CA ARG A 129 -18.42 -18.77 -14.00
C ARG A 129 -17.29 -18.59 -15.01
N ARG A 130 -17.50 -19.08 -16.23
CA ARG A 130 -16.45 -19.13 -17.27
C ARG A 130 -15.74 -17.79 -17.49
N GLU A 131 -16.50 -16.70 -17.68
CA GLU A 131 -15.94 -15.38 -17.94
C GLU A 131 -15.11 -14.87 -16.75
N ALA A 132 -15.60 -15.09 -15.53
CA ALA A 132 -14.88 -14.68 -14.31
C ALA A 132 -13.63 -15.53 -14.09
N ARG A 133 -13.66 -16.81 -14.48
CA ARG A 133 -12.48 -17.68 -14.43
C ARG A 133 -11.41 -17.23 -15.42
N ASP A 134 -11.80 -16.92 -16.65
CA ASP A 134 -10.87 -16.40 -17.66
C ASP A 134 -10.22 -15.08 -17.19
N GLU A 135 -11.00 -14.18 -16.58
CA GLU A 135 -10.48 -12.94 -15.98
C GLU A 135 -9.57 -13.20 -14.77
N TRP A 136 -9.92 -14.14 -13.89
CA TRP A 136 -9.11 -14.55 -12.74
C TRP A 136 -7.74 -15.06 -13.17
N ASP A 137 -7.71 -16.01 -14.11
CA ASP A 137 -6.47 -16.60 -14.61
C ASP A 137 -5.60 -15.53 -15.31
N ALA A 138 -6.21 -14.64 -16.09
CA ALA A 138 -5.50 -13.53 -16.71
C ALA A 138 -4.88 -12.55 -15.68
N VAL A 139 -5.56 -12.32 -14.54
CA VAL A 139 -4.99 -11.51 -13.46
C VAL A 139 -3.85 -12.25 -12.74
N VAL A 140 -4.02 -13.54 -12.46
CA VAL A 140 -2.96 -14.38 -11.86
C VAL A 140 -1.69 -14.32 -12.70
N ASP A 141 -1.81 -14.44 -14.02
CA ASP A 141 -0.67 -14.36 -14.95
C ASP A 141 -0.03 -12.96 -14.94
N LYS A 142 -0.84 -11.90 -14.96
CA LYS A 142 -0.33 -10.52 -14.87
C LYS A 142 0.44 -10.28 -13.57
N ILE A 143 -0.06 -10.76 -12.44
CA ILE A 143 0.64 -10.66 -11.15
C ILE A 143 1.93 -11.48 -11.17
N ALA A 144 1.92 -12.69 -11.72
CA ALA A 144 3.10 -13.53 -11.87
C ALA A 144 4.20 -12.86 -12.69
N ASN A 145 3.83 -12.15 -13.75
CA ASN A 145 4.75 -11.41 -14.61
C ASN A 145 5.11 -10.00 -14.08
N GLY A 146 4.51 -9.55 -12.97
CA GLY A 146 4.72 -8.20 -12.43
C GLY A 146 4.15 -7.08 -13.32
N GLU A 147 3.15 -7.39 -14.13
CA GLU A 147 2.52 -6.46 -15.07
C GLU A 147 1.61 -5.45 -14.35
N ARG A 148 1.47 -4.24 -14.92
CA ARG A 148 0.45 -3.29 -14.47
C ARG A 148 -0.90 -3.62 -15.11
N PHE A 149 -1.95 -3.56 -14.30
CA PHE A 149 -3.32 -3.74 -14.76
C PHE A 149 -4.31 -2.92 -13.91
N GLU A 150 -5.43 -2.56 -14.51
CA GLU A 150 -6.53 -1.89 -13.81
C GLU A 150 -7.19 -2.84 -12.81
N GLY A 151 -7.64 -2.30 -11.68
CA GLY A 151 -8.30 -3.10 -10.64
C GLY A 151 -7.36 -3.87 -9.71
N ARG A 152 -6.03 -3.74 -9.83
CA ARG A 152 -5.04 -4.39 -8.93
C ARG A 152 -5.30 -4.18 -7.43
N ALA A 153 -5.92 -3.06 -7.06
CA ALA A 153 -6.25 -2.75 -5.68
C ALA A 153 -7.23 -3.77 -5.06
N LEU A 154 -8.06 -4.42 -5.89
CA LEU A 154 -8.94 -5.52 -5.47
C LEU A 154 -8.15 -6.71 -4.92
N TYR A 155 -6.94 -6.94 -5.45
CA TYR A 155 -6.06 -8.05 -5.09
C TYR A 155 -5.02 -7.67 -4.03
N ALA A 156 -4.98 -6.41 -3.60
CA ALA A 156 -4.13 -5.96 -2.51
C ALA A 156 -4.21 -6.83 -1.24
N PRO A 157 -5.38 -7.41 -0.86
CA PRO A 157 -5.44 -8.25 0.33
C PRO A 157 -4.54 -9.47 0.35
N PHE A 158 -4.21 -10.04 -0.83
CA PHE A 158 -3.29 -11.18 -0.91
C PHE A 158 -1.82 -10.79 -0.64
N PHE A 159 -1.52 -9.49 -0.58
CA PHE A 159 -0.19 -8.97 -0.27
C PHE A 159 -0.03 -8.56 1.19
N TRP A 160 -1.10 -8.65 2.00
CA TRP A 160 -1.08 -8.33 3.43
C TRP A 160 -0.78 -9.57 4.27
N GLY A 161 -0.05 -9.42 5.38
CA GLY A 161 0.11 -10.49 6.40
C GLY A 161 0.83 -11.76 5.94
N LEU A 162 1.76 -11.67 4.98
CA LEU A 162 2.44 -12.83 4.39
C LEU A 162 3.59 -13.42 5.23
N GLU A 163 4.17 -12.64 6.15
CA GLU A 163 5.33 -13.04 6.97
C GLU A 163 5.02 -13.08 8.48
N SER A 164 3.92 -12.46 8.89
CA SER A 164 3.44 -12.39 10.27
C SER A 164 1.92 -12.55 10.24
N ALA A 165 1.32 -13.16 11.27
CA ALA A 165 -0.12 -13.19 11.48
C ALA A 165 -0.75 -11.79 11.71
N GLU A 166 0.00 -10.73 11.40
CA GLU A 166 -0.41 -9.34 11.46
C GLU A 166 -1.46 -9.04 10.40
N GLN A 167 -2.51 -8.39 10.88
CA GLN A 167 -3.56 -7.80 10.06
C GLN A 167 -2.98 -6.73 9.12
N PRO A 168 -3.67 -6.39 8.02
CA PRO A 168 -3.30 -5.22 7.22
C PRO A 168 -3.04 -3.98 8.08
N SER A 169 -1.95 -3.26 7.81
CA SER A 169 -1.68 -1.98 8.49
C SER A 169 -2.65 -0.88 8.06
N SER A 170 -2.68 0.21 8.82
CA SER A 170 -3.45 1.41 8.53
C SER A 170 -2.58 2.65 8.64
N LEU A 171 -3.13 3.80 8.23
CA LEU A 171 -2.48 5.10 8.39
C LEU A 171 -2.11 5.40 9.85
N LEU A 172 -2.84 4.87 10.84
CA LEU A 172 -2.55 5.14 12.26
C LEU A 172 -1.19 4.57 12.69
N GLN A 173 -0.73 3.48 12.07
CA GLN A 173 0.58 2.90 12.38
C GLN A 173 1.75 3.76 11.88
N TYR A 174 1.51 4.70 10.96
CA TYR A 174 2.52 5.67 10.52
C TYR A 174 2.68 6.84 11.50
N LEU A 175 1.75 7.01 12.44
CA LEU A 175 1.83 8.08 13.43
C LEU A 175 2.79 7.69 14.55
N PRO A 176 3.65 8.62 15.01
CA PRO A 176 4.43 8.40 16.23
C PRO A 176 3.53 8.01 17.40
N ALA A 177 3.99 7.16 18.31
CA ALA A 177 3.22 6.77 19.50
C ALA A 177 2.81 7.97 20.37
N SER A 178 3.58 9.06 20.34
CA SER A 178 3.27 10.30 21.05
C SER A 178 2.27 11.22 20.35
N ALA A 179 1.88 10.93 19.11
CA ALA A 179 0.97 11.78 18.35
C ALA A 179 -0.48 11.55 18.82
N PRO A 180 -1.18 12.58 19.32
CA PRO A 180 -2.59 12.43 19.66
C PRO A 180 -3.43 12.25 18.40
N ILE A 181 -4.39 11.33 18.44
CA ILE A 181 -5.40 11.15 17.40
C ILE A 181 -6.66 11.83 17.87
N VAL A 182 -7.08 12.84 17.12
CA VAL A 182 -8.23 13.68 17.46
C VAL A 182 -9.41 13.32 16.56
N PHE A 183 -10.48 12.81 17.16
CA PHE A 183 -11.74 12.56 16.47
C PHE A 183 -12.70 13.73 16.69
N SER A 184 -13.13 14.37 15.60
CA SER A 184 -14.14 15.44 15.66
C SER A 184 -15.54 14.92 15.98
N ASP A 185 -15.89 13.75 15.41
CA ASP A 185 -17.13 13.02 15.67
C ASP A 185 -16.88 11.51 15.55
N MET A 186 -16.43 10.90 16.64
CA MET A 186 -16.05 9.49 16.70
C MET A 186 -17.25 8.56 16.48
N LEU A 187 -18.44 8.93 16.97
CA LEU A 187 -19.64 8.11 16.80
C LEU A 187 -20.06 8.08 15.33
N LEU A 188 -20.10 9.25 14.68
CA LEU A 188 -20.40 9.33 13.25
C LEU A 188 -19.35 8.58 12.42
N LEU A 189 -18.06 8.68 12.76
CA LEU A 189 -17.00 7.94 12.08
C LEU A 189 -17.15 6.42 12.25
N ALA A 190 -17.50 5.95 13.44
CA ALA A 190 -17.74 4.54 13.71
C ALA A 190 -18.97 4.00 12.93
N GLN A 191 -20.06 4.77 12.89
CA GLN A 191 -21.26 4.44 12.11
C GLN A 191 -20.95 4.37 10.61
N GLN A 192 -20.25 5.39 10.07
CA GLN A 192 -19.80 5.38 8.68
C GLN A 192 -18.89 4.19 8.40
N ALA A 193 -18.01 3.83 9.34
CA ALA A 193 -17.13 2.68 9.16
C ALA A 193 -17.88 1.35 9.12
N ALA A 194 -18.84 1.15 10.02
CA ALA A 194 -19.69 -0.03 10.03
C ALA A 194 -20.50 -0.14 8.74
N GLU A 195 -21.07 0.97 8.27
CA GLU A 195 -21.83 1.01 7.02
C GLU A 195 -20.95 0.70 5.80
N GLN A 196 -19.75 1.29 5.71
CA GLN A 196 -18.81 0.99 4.63
C GLN A 196 -18.38 -0.48 4.62
N HIS A 197 -18.12 -1.06 5.79
CA HIS A 197 -17.78 -2.47 5.91
C HIS A 197 -18.93 -3.37 5.47
N HIS A 198 -20.16 -3.08 5.93
CA HIS A 198 -21.35 -3.84 5.56
C HIS A 198 -21.60 -3.79 4.04
N HIS A 199 -21.58 -2.60 3.43
CA HIS A 199 -21.73 -2.47 1.97
C HIS A 199 -20.63 -3.22 1.21
N ALA A 200 -19.40 -3.20 1.70
CA ALA A 200 -18.30 -3.92 1.05
C ALA A 200 -18.49 -5.44 1.12
N ASP A 201 -18.96 -5.95 2.26
CA ASP A 201 -19.18 -7.38 2.45
C ASP A 201 -20.40 -7.88 1.69
N GLU A 202 -21.50 -7.12 1.66
CA GLU A 202 -22.68 -7.44 0.85
C GLU A 202 -22.33 -7.50 -0.64
N ARG A 203 -21.55 -6.54 -1.16
CA ARG A 203 -21.07 -6.59 -2.55
C ARG A 203 -20.18 -7.81 -2.79
N ARG A 204 -19.24 -8.10 -1.88
CA ARG A 204 -18.35 -9.26 -1.99
C ARG A 204 -19.18 -10.55 -2.02
N LYS A 205 -20.15 -10.69 -1.11
CA LYS A 205 -21.09 -11.81 -1.06
C LYS A 205 -21.89 -11.92 -2.35
N ALA A 206 -22.42 -10.82 -2.88
CA ALA A 206 -23.17 -10.84 -4.14
C ALA A 206 -22.30 -11.31 -5.31
N HIS A 207 -21.03 -10.88 -5.39
CA HIS A 207 -20.08 -11.37 -6.40
C HIS A 207 -19.74 -12.86 -6.21
N ILE A 208 -19.60 -13.34 -4.98
CA ILE A 208 -19.41 -14.77 -4.68
C ILE A 208 -20.63 -15.58 -5.10
N ASP A 209 -21.83 -15.16 -4.70
CA ASP A 209 -23.10 -15.82 -5.00
C ASP A 209 -23.38 -15.83 -6.52
N ALA A 210 -22.86 -14.83 -7.27
CA ALA A 210 -22.91 -14.75 -8.72
C ALA A 210 -21.82 -15.56 -9.46
N GLY A 211 -20.90 -16.22 -8.73
CA GLY A 211 -19.78 -16.96 -9.29
C GLY A 211 -18.71 -16.07 -9.93
N GLU A 212 -18.60 -14.80 -9.50
CA GLU A 212 -17.63 -13.82 -9.99
C GLU A 212 -16.38 -13.72 -9.10
N LEU A 213 -16.45 -14.16 -7.84
CA LEU A 213 -15.32 -14.26 -6.92
C LEU A 213 -15.31 -15.61 -6.21
N PRO A 214 -14.12 -16.14 -5.86
CA PRO A 214 -14.02 -17.35 -5.04
C PRO A 214 -14.65 -17.15 -3.65
N PRO A 215 -15.20 -18.20 -3.00
CA PRO A 215 -15.88 -18.09 -1.70
C PRO A 215 -15.00 -17.50 -0.59
N ASP A 216 -13.72 -17.86 -0.57
CA ASP A 216 -12.75 -17.40 0.42
C ASP A 216 -11.99 -16.15 -0.06
N PHE A 217 -12.54 -15.39 -1.03
CA PHE A 217 -11.92 -14.14 -1.46
C PHE A 217 -11.85 -13.15 -0.28
N PRO A 218 -10.68 -12.58 0.02
CA PRO A 218 -10.45 -11.77 1.20
C PRO A 218 -11.24 -10.46 1.20
N ARG A 219 -11.54 -9.96 2.40
CA ARG A 219 -12.21 -8.66 2.56
C ARG A 219 -11.26 -7.50 2.19
N PRO A 220 -11.77 -6.40 1.61
CA PRO A 220 -10.95 -5.29 1.14
C PRO A 220 -10.67 -4.20 2.18
N TYR A 221 -11.41 -4.15 3.30
CA TYR A 221 -11.32 -3.07 4.30
C TYR A 221 -11.13 -3.61 5.72
N LEU A 222 -10.45 -2.81 6.56
CA LEU A 222 -10.41 -2.98 8.01
C LEU A 222 -11.80 -2.73 8.61
N VAL A 223 -12.10 -3.38 9.73
CA VAL A 223 -13.23 -2.97 10.57
C VAL A 223 -12.78 -1.93 11.59
N TRP A 224 -13.74 -1.16 12.11
CA TRP A 224 -13.48 -0.07 13.04
C TRP A 224 -12.67 -0.49 14.28
N SER A 225 -12.97 -1.65 14.86
CA SER A 225 -12.26 -2.18 16.03
C SER A 225 -10.79 -2.48 15.75
N GLU A 226 -10.46 -3.01 14.56
CA GLU A 226 -9.09 -3.31 14.15
C GLU A 226 -8.30 -2.02 13.95
N LEU A 227 -8.91 -1.04 13.29
CA LEU A 227 -8.31 0.28 13.14
C LEU A 227 -7.97 0.91 14.50
N LEU A 228 -8.92 0.92 15.45
CA LEU A 228 -8.67 1.46 16.78
C LEU A 228 -7.59 0.68 17.54
N ALA A 229 -7.57 -0.66 17.43
CA ALA A 229 -6.54 -1.48 18.04
C ALA A 229 -5.13 -1.13 17.53
N GLN A 230 -4.99 -0.78 16.25
CA GLN A 230 -3.73 -0.32 15.68
C GLN A 230 -3.30 1.07 16.17
N GLY A 231 -4.27 1.88 16.63
CA GLY A 231 -4.04 3.18 17.25
C GLY A 231 -3.87 3.14 18.79
N ALA A 232 -3.77 1.95 19.39
CA ALA A 232 -3.81 1.79 20.85
C ALA A 232 -2.59 2.37 21.58
N ALA A 233 -1.49 2.61 20.86
CA ALA A 233 -0.30 3.25 21.42
C ALA A 233 -0.43 4.78 21.52
N GLN A 234 -1.36 5.38 20.78
CA GLN A 234 -1.59 6.81 20.72
C GLN A 234 -2.66 7.26 21.73
N THR A 235 -2.56 8.50 22.18
CA THR A 235 -3.65 9.13 22.94
C THR A 235 -4.82 9.44 22.01
N LEU A 236 -5.97 8.80 22.23
CA LEU A 236 -7.20 9.10 21.49
C LEU A 236 -7.97 10.21 22.21
N VAL A 237 -8.27 11.29 21.50
CA VAL A 237 -9.05 12.43 21.99
C VAL A 237 -10.33 12.52 21.18
N ASN A 238 -11.47 12.49 21.86
CA ASN A 238 -12.78 12.58 21.24
C ASN A 238 -13.42 13.95 21.54
N PHE A 239 -13.70 14.74 20.50
CA PHE A 239 -14.41 16.02 20.58
C PHE A 239 -15.91 15.90 20.24
N SER A 240 -16.43 14.68 20.12
CA SER A 240 -17.88 14.46 19.95
C SER A 240 -18.57 14.86 21.26
N ASN A 241 -19.22 16.03 21.24
CA ASN A 241 -19.87 16.71 22.36
C ASN A 241 -18.92 17.49 23.28
N ASN A 242 -19.27 18.76 23.47
CA ASN A 242 -18.65 19.72 24.38
C ASN A 242 -18.87 19.40 25.87
N ASP A 243 -19.20 18.15 26.22
CA ASP A 243 -19.30 17.72 27.62
C ASP A 243 -18.15 16.77 27.93
N LEU A 244 -17.20 17.35 28.64
CA LEU A 244 -16.02 16.76 29.29
C LEU A 244 -16.29 15.33 29.81
N ASP A 245 -15.61 14.34 29.23
CA ASP A 245 -14.94 13.34 30.05
C ASP A 245 -13.68 12.80 29.35
N ILE A 246 -12.53 13.25 29.85
CA ILE A 246 -11.20 12.68 29.57
C ILE A 246 -11.09 11.38 30.37
N GLY A 247 -11.89 10.38 29.99
CA GLY A 247 -11.87 9.02 30.52
C GLY A 247 -11.22 8.08 29.51
N GLY A 248 -10.07 7.52 29.88
CA GLY A 248 -9.39 6.49 29.09
C GLY A 248 -10.31 5.32 28.81
N TRP A 249 -10.44 4.94 27.55
CA TRP A 249 -11.20 3.77 27.14
C TRP A 249 -10.36 2.51 27.37
N ASP A 250 -10.91 1.57 28.13
CA ASP A 250 -10.36 0.23 28.30
C ASP A 250 -10.67 -0.61 27.04
N VAL A 251 -9.62 -1.12 26.41
CA VAL A 251 -9.65 -1.77 25.08
C VAL A 251 -10.26 -3.18 25.12
N ALA A 252 -10.76 -3.65 26.27
CA ALA A 252 -11.19 -5.03 26.48
C ALA A 252 -12.72 -5.27 26.47
N GLY A 253 -13.57 -4.24 26.29
CA GLY A 253 -15.00 -4.35 26.64
C GLY A 253 -16.06 -4.20 25.55
N ALA A 254 -15.73 -3.90 24.30
CA ALA A 254 -16.74 -3.57 23.29
C ALA A 254 -17.17 -4.80 22.47
N GLN A 255 -18.02 -5.67 23.05
CA GLN A 255 -18.94 -6.44 22.21
C GLN A 255 -20.10 -5.52 21.79
N PRO A 256 -20.56 -5.59 20.52
CA PRO A 256 -21.72 -4.82 20.10
C PRO A 256 -22.95 -5.37 20.84
N GLN A 257 -23.44 -4.64 21.85
CA GLN A 257 -24.79 -4.88 22.33
C GLN A 257 -25.75 -4.59 21.19
N SER A 258 -26.58 -5.58 20.89
CA SER A 258 -27.63 -5.57 19.89
C SER A 258 -28.44 -4.26 19.96
N LEU A 259 -28.27 -3.39 18.96
CA LEU A 259 -29.20 -2.31 18.68
C LEU A 259 -30.44 -2.92 18.05
N ALA A 260 -31.42 -3.28 18.89
CA ALA A 260 -32.80 -3.42 18.45
C ALA A 260 -33.32 -2.01 18.11
N LEU A 261 -33.60 -1.77 16.83
CA LEU A 261 -34.28 -0.56 16.37
C LEU A 261 -35.80 -0.70 16.64
N PRO A 262 -36.51 0.39 16.98
CA PRO A 262 -37.96 0.41 17.06
C PRO A 262 -38.64 0.24 15.70
#